data_AF-A0A8D4C5D9-F1
#
_entry.id   AF-A0A8D4C5D9-F1
#
_cell.length_a   1.000
_cell.length_b   1.000
_cell.length_c   1.000
_cell.angle_alpha   90.00
_cell.angle_beta   90.00
_cell.angle_gamma   90.00
#
_symmetry.space_group_name_H-M   'P 1'
#
loop_
_entity.id
_entity.type
_entity.pdbx_description
1 polymer ?
#
loop_
_entity_poly.entity_id
_entity_poly.type
_entity_poly.pdbx_seq_one_letter_code
_entity_poly.pdbx_strand_id
1 'polypeptide(L)'
;MSKALGHANHDCLQLSHYLPESILAFFQARWIRIFQRGLICDAMKDSSFLIEAADFETMEELNLFLKNHALKDIPDHLVNPENTQTTEPYSANQYSEVYISVDPGIMTALVSLEKAVATAERPEEVTGVARYWADLTKAVVAEIRRDNDALLKDHLYVAEQRCNPRRMEKLIYEC
;
A
#
# COMPACT_ATOMS: atom_id res chain seq x y z
N MET A 1 -8.34 -20.25 5.07
CA MET A 1 -7.56 -21.51 4.95
C MET A 1 -7.54 -22.34 6.24
N SER A 2 -7.37 -21.73 7.44
CA SER A 2 -7.39 -22.43 8.74
C SER A 2 -8.59 -23.40 8.93
N LYS A 3 -9.81 -22.99 8.59
CA LYS A 3 -11.02 -23.86 8.67
C LYS A 3 -11.01 -25.05 7.70
N ALA A 4 -10.39 -24.91 6.53
CA ALA A 4 -10.25 -25.98 5.55
C ALA A 4 -9.15 -26.98 5.92
N LEU A 5 -8.18 -26.55 6.73
CA LEU A 5 -7.10 -27.37 7.28
C LEU A 5 -7.45 -28.00 8.64
N GLY A 6 -8.64 -27.72 9.18
CA GLY A 6 -9.15 -28.34 10.41
C GLY A 6 -8.64 -27.71 11.72
N HIS A 7 -8.06 -26.51 11.68
CA HIS A 7 -7.55 -25.84 12.88
C HIS A 7 -8.67 -25.15 13.67
N ALA A 8 -8.66 -25.32 14.99
CA ALA A 8 -9.63 -24.71 15.90
C ALA A 8 -9.39 -23.19 16.11
N ASN A 9 -8.13 -22.75 16.03
CA ASN A 9 -7.72 -21.35 16.16
C ASN A 9 -6.82 -20.96 14.97
N HIS A 10 -6.91 -19.71 14.53
CA HIS A 10 -6.08 -19.21 13.44
C HIS A 10 -4.71 -18.77 14.00
N ASP A 11 -3.70 -19.60 13.81
CA ASP A 11 -2.32 -19.28 14.16
C ASP A 11 -1.47 -19.21 12.87
N CYS A 12 -0.88 -18.04 12.61
CA CYS A 12 -0.02 -17.81 11.44
C CYS A 12 1.25 -18.68 11.47
N LEU A 13 1.76 -19.02 12.66
CA LEU A 13 2.94 -19.89 12.81
C LEU A 13 2.65 -21.34 12.43
N GLN A 14 1.39 -21.78 12.54
CA GLN A 14 1.00 -23.12 12.09
C GLN A 14 1.03 -23.24 10.58
N LEU A 15 0.69 -22.16 9.85
CA LEU A 15 0.67 -22.17 8.39
C LEU A 15 2.08 -22.37 7.80
N SER A 16 3.13 -21.81 8.44
CA SER A 16 4.53 -22.00 8.04
C SER A 16 5.01 -23.46 8.16
N HIS A 17 4.35 -24.30 8.97
CA HIS A 17 4.67 -25.73 9.04
C HIS A 17 4.08 -26.54 7.88
N TYR A 18 2.98 -26.09 7.28
CA TYR A 18 2.34 -26.78 6.16
C TYR A 18 2.85 -26.32 4.79
N LEU A 19 3.30 -25.07 4.70
CA LEU A 19 3.80 -24.50 3.47
C LEU A 19 5.25 -24.04 3.66
N PRO A 20 6.23 -24.77 3.10
CA PRO A 20 7.63 -24.34 3.11
C PRO A 20 7.79 -22.92 2.57
N GLU A 21 8.69 -22.16 3.19
CA GLU A 21 8.96 -20.76 2.84
C GLU A 21 9.32 -20.59 1.35
N SER A 22 10.07 -21.54 0.78
CA SER A 22 10.42 -21.54 -0.64
C SER A 22 9.21 -21.60 -1.57
N ILE A 23 8.18 -22.36 -1.20
CA ILE A 23 6.94 -22.48 -1.99
C ILE A 23 6.09 -21.20 -1.83
N LEU A 24 6.01 -20.68 -0.60
CA LEU A 24 5.30 -19.43 -0.32
C LEU A 24 5.93 -18.26 -1.09
N ALA A 25 7.25 -18.14 -1.06
CA ALA A 25 8.01 -17.13 -1.80
C ALA A 25 7.80 -17.27 -3.32
N PHE A 26 7.74 -18.50 -3.84
CA PHE A 26 7.42 -18.74 -5.25
C PHE A 26 6.04 -18.19 -5.64
N PHE A 27 5.00 -18.45 -4.83
CA PHE A 27 3.67 -17.92 -5.09
C PHE A 27 3.64 -16.39 -4.98
N GLN A 28 4.24 -15.81 -3.95
CA GLN A 28 4.32 -14.35 -3.79
C GLN A 28 5.01 -13.69 -4.98
N ALA A 29 6.16 -14.20 -5.41
CA ALA A 29 6.87 -13.69 -6.58
C ALA A 29 6.06 -13.84 -7.87
N ARG A 30 5.23 -14.89 -7.99
CA ARG A 30 4.28 -15.06 -9.10
C ARG A 30 3.20 -13.98 -9.07
N TRP A 31 2.59 -13.72 -7.90
CA TRP A 31 1.57 -12.67 -7.75
C TRP A 31 2.12 -11.28 -8.10
N ILE A 32 3.32 -10.95 -7.62
CA ILE A 32 3.99 -9.68 -7.92
C ILE A 32 4.19 -9.53 -9.43
N ARG A 33 4.70 -10.56 -10.11
CA ARG A 33 4.91 -10.53 -11.57
C ARG A 33 3.62 -10.36 -12.35
N ILE A 34 2.55 -11.04 -11.95
CA ILE A 34 1.23 -10.89 -12.58
C ILE A 34 0.74 -9.44 -12.42
N PHE A 35 0.83 -8.89 -11.21
CA PHE A 35 0.39 -7.52 -10.95
C PHE A 35 1.20 -6.48 -11.75
N GLN A 36 2.53 -6.57 -11.72
CA GLN A 36 3.41 -5.66 -12.46
C GLN A 36 3.19 -5.75 -13.97
N ARG A 37 2.98 -6.95 -14.51
CA ARG A 37 2.68 -7.14 -15.94
C ARG A 37 1.33 -6.53 -16.31
N GLY A 38 0.33 -6.62 -15.42
CA GLY A 38 -0.94 -5.92 -15.57
C GLY A 38 -0.78 -4.40 -15.64
N LEU A 39 0.07 -3.82 -14.79
CA LEU A 39 0.38 -2.39 -14.80
C LEU A 39 1.03 -1.94 -16.12
N ILE A 40 1.97 -2.73 -16.66
CA ILE A 40 2.61 -2.45 -17.94
C ILE A 40 1.57 -2.47 -19.07
N CYS A 41 0.67 -3.46 -19.09
CA CYS A 41 -0.39 -3.54 -20.09
C CYS A 41 -1.30 -2.31 -20.06
N ASP A 42 -1.71 -1.85 -18.87
CA ASP A 42 -2.57 -0.67 -18.74
C ASP A 42 -1.84 0.62 -19.16
N ALA A 43 -0.59 0.79 -18.73
CA ALA A 43 0.24 1.93 -19.11
C ALA A 43 0.54 1.98 -20.62
N MET A 44 0.61 0.81 -21.28
CA MET A 44 0.96 0.68 -22.69
C MET A 44 -0.24 0.48 -23.63
N LYS A 45 -1.48 0.55 -23.13
CA LYS A 45 -2.70 0.27 -23.92
C LYS A 45 -2.80 1.04 -25.24
N ASP A 46 -2.26 2.25 -25.28
CA ASP A 46 -2.27 3.14 -26.46
C ASP A 46 -0.97 3.06 -27.29
N SER A 47 -0.02 2.21 -26.90
CA SER A 47 1.28 2.04 -27.54
C SER A 47 1.30 0.86 -28.50
N SER A 48 1.92 1.04 -29.66
CA SER A 48 2.20 -0.04 -30.60
C SER A 48 3.19 -1.09 -30.07
N PHE A 49 3.91 -0.78 -28.98
CA PHE A 49 4.92 -1.66 -28.37
C PHE A 49 4.39 -2.47 -27.19
N LEU A 50 3.08 -2.51 -26.95
CA LEU A 50 2.50 -3.19 -25.78
C LEU A 50 2.96 -4.65 -25.67
N ILE A 51 2.92 -5.40 -26.78
CA ILE A 51 3.27 -6.82 -26.81
C ILE A 51 4.74 -7.03 -26.41
N GLU A 52 5.64 -6.24 -26.98
CA GLU A 52 7.09 -6.28 -26.69
C GLU A 52 7.38 -5.83 -25.25
N ALA A 53 6.79 -4.72 -24.81
CA ALA A 53 7.02 -4.16 -23.48
C ALA A 53 6.49 -5.06 -22.35
N ALA A 54 5.39 -5.77 -22.59
CA ALA A 54 4.82 -6.73 -21.65
C ALA A 54 5.30 -8.17 -21.88
N ASP A 55 6.35 -8.38 -22.70
CA ASP A 55 7.04 -9.66 -22.91
C ASP A 55 6.11 -10.80 -23.40
N PHE A 56 5.12 -10.48 -24.23
CA PHE A 56 4.23 -11.47 -24.85
C PHE A 56 4.75 -11.85 -26.24
N GLU A 57 4.58 -13.11 -26.63
CA GLU A 57 4.95 -13.55 -27.98
C GLU A 57 3.81 -13.32 -28.99
N THR A 58 2.55 -13.39 -28.54
CA THR A 58 1.37 -13.25 -29.40
C THR A 58 0.23 -12.46 -28.75
N MET A 59 -0.67 -11.95 -29.60
CA MET A 59 -1.88 -11.25 -29.14
C MET A 59 -2.84 -12.19 -28.38
N GLU A 60 -2.86 -13.47 -28.73
CA GLU A 60 -3.66 -14.49 -28.03
C GLU A 60 -3.18 -14.69 -26.59
N GLU A 61 -1.86 -14.69 -26.37
CA GLU A 61 -1.27 -14.81 -25.04
C GLU A 61 -1.63 -13.61 -24.17
N LEU A 62 -1.49 -12.40 -24.72
CA LEU A 62 -1.91 -11.17 -24.06
C LEU A 62 -3.39 -11.21 -23.69
N ASN A 63 -4.26 -11.59 -24.63
CA ASN A 63 -5.69 -11.66 -24.39
C ASN A 63 -6.04 -12.69 -23.29
N LEU A 64 -5.39 -13.85 -23.30
CA LEU A 64 -5.57 -14.86 -22.26
C LEU A 64 -5.10 -14.35 -20.89
N PHE A 65 -3.97 -13.63 -20.86
CA PHE A 65 -3.48 -12.99 -19.64
C PHE A 65 -4.49 -11.97 -19.10
N LEU A 66 -4.94 -11.03 -19.93
CA LEU A 66 -5.91 -10.00 -19.54
C LEU A 66 -7.23 -10.62 -19.06
N LYS A 67 -7.72 -11.65 -19.74
CA LYS A 67 -8.95 -12.36 -19.32
C LYS A 67 -8.85 -12.93 -17.90
N ASN A 68 -7.66 -13.41 -17.51
CA ASN A 68 -7.46 -14.07 -16.22
C ASN A 68 -6.94 -13.12 -15.12
N HIS A 69 -6.27 -12.03 -15.50
CA HIS A 69 -5.43 -11.24 -14.62
C HIS A 69 -5.53 -9.72 -14.81
N ALA A 70 -6.39 -9.22 -15.71
CA ALA A 70 -6.54 -7.78 -15.90
C ALA A 70 -6.86 -7.10 -14.57
N LEU A 71 -6.21 -5.96 -14.36
CA LEU A 71 -6.57 -5.04 -13.29
C LEU A 71 -8.01 -4.60 -13.54
N LYS A 72 -8.86 -4.78 -12.54
CA LYS A 72 -10.23 -4.30 -12.58
C LYS A 72 -10.22 -2.81 -12.30
N ASP A 73 -11.27 -2.13 -12.75
CA ASP A 73 -11.50 -0.74 -12.38
C ASP A 73 -11.45 -0.58 -10.86
N ILE A 74 -10.84 0.52 -10.44
CA ILE A 74 -10.81 0.90 -9.05
C ILE A 74 -12.28 1.03 -8.61
N PRO A 75 -12.72 0.32 -7.57
CA PRO A 75 -14.09 0.43 -7.06
C PRO A 75 -14.50 1.88 -6.87
N ASP A 76 -15.72 2.25 -7.27
CA ASP A 76 -16.19 3.65 -7.28
C ASP A 76 -16.03 4.38 -5.94
N HIS A 77 -16.15 3.64 -4.82
CA HIS A 77 -15.97 4.16 -3.47
C HIS A 77 -14.53 4.58 -3.12
N LEU A 78 -13.53 4.10 -3.87
CA LEU A 78 -12.13 4.53 -3.76
C LEU A 78 -11.80 5.69 -4.71
N VAL A 79 -12.53 5.81 -5.82
CA VAL A 79 -12.33 6.89 -6.81
C VAL A 79 -12.93 8.21 -6.34
N ASN A 80 -14.09 8.16 -5.68
CA ASN A 80 -14.77 9.34 -5.16
C ASN A 80 -15.04 9.20 -3.65
N PRO A 81 -14.09 9.61 -2.79
CA PRO A 81 -14.30 9.60 -1.34
C PRO A 81 -15.46 10.52 -0.89
N GLU A 82 -15.85 11.48 -1.73
CA GLU A 82 -16.94 12.45 -1.48
C GLU A 82 -18.32 11.95 -1.98
N ASN A 83 -18.38 10.90 -2.82
CA ASN A 83 -19.64 10.48 -3.43
C ASN A 83 -20.24 9.31 -2.65
N THR A 84 -20.86 9.63 -1.51
CA THR A 84 -21.87 8.78 -0.85
C THR A 84 -23.08 8.64 -1.76
N GLN A 85 -22.98 7.85 -2.83
CA GLN A 85 -24.17 7.35 -3.50
C GLN A 85 -24.79 6.29 -2.60
N THR A 86 -25.85 6.74 -1.92
CA THR A 86 -26.86 5.94 -1.22
C THR A 86 -27.13 4.63 -1.94
N THR A 87 -26.50 3.55 -1.46
CA THR A 87 -26.85 2.19 -1.85
C THR A 87 -27.20 1.43 -0.57
N GLU A 88 -28.47 1.56 -0.15
CA GLU A 88 -29.12 0.84 0.96
C GLU A 88 -28.46 1.00 2.35
N PRO A 89 -29.21 0.92 3.46
CA PRO A 89 -28.64 1.07 4.79
C PRO A 89 -27.88 -0.21 5.15
N TYR A 90 -26.64 -0.33 4.66
CA TYR A 90 -25.65 -1.18 5.29
C TYR A 90 -25.46 -0.64 6.70
N SER A 91 -26.04 -1.39 7.64
CA SER A 91 -25.96 -1.24 9.09
C SER A 91 -24.75 -0.42 9.53
N ALA A 92 -25.03 0.73 10.14
CA ALA A 92 -24.11 1.78 10.60
C ALA A 92 -23.16 1.32 11.73
N ASN A 93 -22.48 0.19 11.57
CA ASN A 93 -21.55 -0.35 12.56
C ASN A 93 -20.40 -1.18 11.96
N GLN A 94 -20.07 -0.99 10.68
CA GLN A 94 -18.84 -1.56 10.10
C GLN A 94 -17.77 -0.49 10.05
N TYR A 95 -16.95 -0.51 11.09
CA TYR A 95 -15.76 0.29 11.33
C TYR A 95 -15.05 0.72 10.05
N SER A 96 -14.89 2.03 9.85
CA SER A 96 -14.01 2.62 8.85
C SER A 96 -12.55 2.44 9.29
N GLU A 97 -12.10 1.20 9.36
CA GLU A 97 -10.70 0.87 9.62
C GLU A 97 -9.89 1.07 8.33
N VAL A 98 -8.87 1.92 8.40
CA VAL A 98 -7.92 2.12 7.29
C VAL A 98 -6.68 1.28 7.57
N TYR A 99 -6.41 0.31 6.70
CA TYR A 99 -5.22 -0.52 6.78
C TYR A 99 -4.07 0.14 6.02
N ILE A 100 -2.97 0.41 6.73
CA ILE A 100 -1.77 1.03 6.15
C ILE A 100 -0.61 0.06 6.33
N SER A 101 -0.08 -0.45 5.22
CA SER A 101 1.14 -1.26 5.24
C SER A 101 2.35 -0.37 5.48
N VAL A 102 3.12 -0.68 6.52
CA VAL A 102 4.30 0.09 6.91
C VAL A 102 5.52 -0.81 7.04
N ASP A 103 6.62 -0.40 6.42
CA ASP A 103 7.96 -0.97 6.61
C ASP A 103 8.92 0.13 7.09
N PRO A 104 10.15 -0.19 7.52
CA PRO A 104 11.09 0.81 8.02
C PRO A 104 11.35 1.97 7.05
N GLY A 105 11.37 1.72 5.73
CA GLY A 105 11.55 2.73 4.70
C GLY A 105 10.36 3.68 4.60
N ILE A 106 9.14 3.13 4.50
CA ILE A 106 7.90 3.92 4.49
C ILE A 106 7.79 4.76 5.76
N MET A 107 8.03 4.17 6.93
CA MET A 107 8.00 4.89 8.21
C MET A 107 9.05 5.99 8.26
N THR A 108 10.27 5.74 7.75
CA THR A 108 11.32 6.77 7.69
C THR A 108 10.88 7.96 6.85
N ALA A 109 10.26 7.71 5.69
CA ALA A 109 9.77 8.77 4.81
C ALA A 109 8.64 9.58 5.48
N LEU A 110 7.65 8.90 6.05
CA LEU A 110 6.53 9.54 6.75
C LEU A 110 7.01 10.40 7.93
N VAL A 111 7.86 9.86 8.81
CA VAL A 111 8.41 10.60 9.96
C VAL A 111 9.31 11.76 9.50
N SER A 112 10.05 11.60 8.39
CA SER A 112 10.86 12.69 7.83
C SER A 112 9.99 13.83 7.31
N LEU A 113 8.88 13.50 6.65
CA LEU A 113 7.93 14.47 6.13
C LEU A 113 7.23 15.22 7.27
N GLU A 114 6.73 14.49 8.27
CA GLU A 114 6.06 15.08 9.44
C GLU A 114 7.00 16.06 10.16
N LYS A 115 8.25 15.66 10.40
CA LYS A 115 9.26 16.54 10.99
C LYS A 115 9.59 17.74 10.09
N ALA A 116 9.68 17.54 8.77
CA ALA A 116 9.95 18.64 7.84
C ALA A 116 8.84 19.70 7.84
N VAL A 117 7.59 19.25 7.89
CA VAL A 117 6.42 20.14 8.03
C VAL A 117 6.44 20.84 9.40
N ALA A 118 6.77 20.14 10.47
CA ALA A 118 6.84 20.71 11.83
C ALA A 118 7.97 21.73 11.99
N THR A 119 9.09 21.56 11.29
CA THR A 119 10.24 22.48 11.31
C THR A 119 10.31 23.41 10.11
N ALA A 120 9.23 23.56 9.34
CA ALA A 120 9.20 24.39 8.15
C ALA A 120 9.47 25.87 8.49
N GLU A 121 10.41 26.50 7.79
CA GLU A 121 10.72 27.92 7.97
C GLU A 121 9.58 28.84 7.52
N ARG A 122 8.77 28.39 6.55
CA ARG A 122 7.63 29.12 5.99
C ARG A 122 6.34 28.29 6.10
N PRO A 123 5.75 28.18 7.30
CA PRO A 123 4.62 27.29 7.54
C PRO A 123 3.42 27.58 6.63
N GLU A 124 3.19 28.84 6.27
CA GLU A 124 2.12 29.30 5.39
C GLU A 124 2.25 28.79 3.95
N GLU A 125 3.48 28.59 3.46
CA GLU A 125 3.75 28.12 2.09
C GLU A 125 3.73 26.58 1.97
N VAL A 126 3.66 25.85 3.09
CA VAL A 126 3.57 24.38 3.06
C VAL A 126 2.28 23.94 2.37
N THR A 127 2.39 22.98 1.45
CA THR A 127 1.23 22.53 0.67
C THR A 127 0.21 21.77 1.52
N GLY A 128 -1.07 21.86 1.13
CA GLY A 128 -2.16 21.15 1.82
C GLY A 128 -1.95 19.63 1.85
N VAL A 129 -1.37 19.07 0.78
CA VAL A 129 -1.02 17.66 0.68
C VAL A 129 0.07 17.29 1.70
N ALA A 130 1.13 18.09 1.82
CA ALA A 130 2.17 17.86 2.81
C ALA A 130 1.63 17.91 4.26
N ARG A 131 0.73 18.85 4.57
CA ARG A 131 0.06 18.92 5.87
C ARG A 131 -0.82 17.69 6.13
N TYR A 132 -1.60 17.26 5.15
CA TYR A 132 -2.43 16.05 5.25
C TYR A 132 -1.59 14.82 5.59
N TRP A 133 -0.50 14.60 4.85
CA TRP A 133 0.39 13.46 5.10
C TRP A 133 1.12 13.56 6.44
N ALA A 134 1.46 14.77 6.90
CA ALA A 134 2.02 14.97 8.24
C ALA A 134 1.01 14.59 9.34
N ASP A 135 -0.26 14.97 9.18
CA ASP A 135 -1.30 14.66 10.17
C ASP A 135 -1.67 13.16 10.15
N LEU A 136 -1.75 12.55 8.96
CA LEU A 136 -1.88 11.09 8.84
C LEU A 136 -0.72 10.37 9.54
N THR A 137 0.51 10.86 9.34
CA THR A 137 1.71 10.29 9.98
C THR A 137 1.60 10.37 11.50
N LYS A 138 1.14 11.50 12.07
CA LYS A 138 0.93 11.63 13.52
C LYS A 138 -0.08 10.60 14.03
N ALA A 139 -1.17 10.37 13.29
CA ALA A 139 -2.18 9.37 13.65
C ALA A 139 -1.60 7.95 13.62
N VAL A 140 -0.85 7.59 12.57
CA VAL A 140 -0.19 6.28 12.45
C VAL A 140 0.82 6.06 13.57
N VAL A 141 1.67 7.06 13.86
CA VAL A 141 2.66 6.97 14.94
C VAL A 141 1.98 6.84 16.30
N ALA A 142 0.90 7.58 16.54
CA ALA A 142 0.12 7.48 17.77
C ALA A 142 -0.48 6.07 17.93
N GLU A 143 -0.99 5.49 16.85
CA GLU A 143 -1.56 4.14 16.85
C GLU A 143 -0.50 3.06 17.11
N ILE A 144 0.65 3.11 16.42
CA ILE A 144 1.76 2.17 16.64
C ILE A 144 2.28 2.24 18.09
N ARG A 145 2.32 3.44 18.68
CA ARG A 145 2.74 3.63 20.08
C ARG A 145 1.69 3.11 21.06
N ARG A 146 0.40 3.21 20.73
CA ARG A 146 -0.73 2.74 21.53
C ARG A 146 -0.82 1.21 21.52
N ASP A 147 -0.59 0.60 20.38
CA ASP A 147 -0.63 -0.85 20.21
C ASP A 147 0.60 -1.54 20.85
N ASN A 148 0.56 -2.87 21.00
CA ASN A 148 1.62 -3.69 21.59
C ASN A 148 2.42 -4.51 20.57
N ASP A 149 2.25 -4.26 19.27
CA ASP A 149 3.04 -4.91 18.23
C ASP A 149 4.52 -4.51 18.30
N ALA A 150 5.39 -5.47 18.62
CA ALA A 150 6.83 -5.27 18.75
C ALA A 150 7.51 -4.97 17.42
N LEU A 151 7.03 -5.55 16.31
CA LEU A 151 7.60 -5.35 14.98
C LEU A 151 7.34 -3.93 14.49
N LEU A 152 6.10 -3.44 14.63
CA LEU A 152 5.75 -2.08 14.24
C LEU A 152 6.50 -1.03 15.08
N LYS A 153 6.71 -1.31 16.37
CA LYS A 153 7.54 -0.45 17.23
C LYS A 153 9.01 -0.44 16.81
N ASP A 154 9.56 -1.58 16.40
CA ASP A 154 10.92 -1.65 15.85
C ASP A 154 11.05 -0.85 14.55
N HIS A 155 10.07 -0.97 13.64
CA HIS A 155 10.03 -0.18 12.40
C HIS A 155 9.97 1.33 12.67
N LEU A 156 9.15 1.75 13.63
CA LEU A 156 9.08 3.15 14.08
C LEU A 156 10.42 3.61 14.69
N TYR A 157 11.05 2.78 15.53
CA TYR A 157 12.33 3.11 16.14
C TYR A 157 13.44 3.30 15.08
N VAL A 158 13.55 2.39 14.12
CA VAL A 158 14.49 2.52 12.99
C VAL A 158 14.20 3.79 12.19
N ALA A 159 12.92 4.10 11.94
CA ALA A 159 12.51 5.29 11.22
C ALA A 159 12.89 6.59 11.94
N GLU A 160 12.68 6.66 13.26
CA GLU A 160 13.04 7.83 14.06
C GLU A 160 14.56 8.10 14.05
N GLN A 161 15.38 7.05 14.03
CA GLN A 161 16.85 7.18 13.91
C GLN A 161 17.31 7.62 12.52
N ARG A 162 16.63 7.15 11.47
CA ARG A 162 17.02 7.39 10.07
C ARG A 162 16.36 8.62 9.45
N CYS A 163 15.39 9.23 10.14
CA CYS A 163 14.63 10.34 9.60
C CYS A 163 15.55 11.49 9.16
N ASN A 164 15.24 12.08 8.01
CA ASN A 164 16.00 13.19 7.44
C ASN A 164 15.05 14.25 6.87
N PRO A 165 14.62 15.22 7.70
CA PRO A 165 13.68 16.27 7.30
C PRO A 165 14.18 17.12 6.12
N ARG A 166 15.50 17.35 6.04
CA ARG A 166 16.11 18.17 4.97
C ARG A 166 15.90 17.58 3.58
N ARG A 167 15.77 16.26 3.46
CA ARG A 167 15.47 15.61 2.17
C ARG A 167 14.04 15.87 1.69
N MET A 168 13.13 16.23 2.59
CA MET A 168 11.71 16.49 2.30
C MET A 168 11.41 17.98 2.10
N GLU A 169 12.39 18.86 2.32
CA GLU A 169 12.21 20.32 2.28
C GLU A 169 11.70 20.81 0.91
N LYS A 170 12.22 20.26 -0.19
CA LYS A 170 11.71 20.62 -1.52
C LYS A 170 10.28 20.15 -1.75
N LEU A 171 9.93 19.00 -1.18
CA LEU A 171 8.67 18.31 -1.41
C LEU A 171 7.51 18.95 -0.64
N ILE A 172 7.78 19.52 0.54
CA ILE A 172 6.73 20.18 1.34
C ILE A 172 6.23 21.50 0.74
N TYR A 173 6.97 22.07 -0.23
CA TYR A 173 6.62 23.31 -0.94
C TYR A 173 6.32 23.07 -2.45
N GLU A 174 6.27 21.82 -2.90
CA GLU A 174 6.05 21.49 -4.31
C GLU A 174 4.55 21.66 -4.66
N CYS A 175 4.27 22.58 -5.58
CA CYS A 175 2.92 22.91 -6.07
C CYS A 175 2.50 22.02 -7.24
#